data_AF-A0A8T9BMA4-F1
#
_entry.id   AF-A0A8T9BMA4-F1
#
_cell.length_a   1.000
_cell.length_b   1.000
_cell.length_c   1.000
_cell.angle_alpha   90.00
_cell.angle_beta   90.00
_cell.angle_gamma   90.00
#
_symmetry.space_group_name_H-M   'P 1'
#
loop_
_entity.id
_entity.type
_entity.pdbx_description
1 polymer ?
#
loop_
_entity_poly.entity_id
_entity_poly.type
_entity_poly.pdbx_seq_one_letter_code
_entity_poly.pdbx_strand_id
1 'polypeptide(L)'
;MEADAQAAESKVDKSPTKEEALKNAIRAAELYMKITKLASSDAERTRFRGKCKQLLSKAEEIKQASQWTPSVSKEVLLKAPLSGRQISRREEVILLEGSKLHGFKFPPWTNEPDNSLFDNNPDETPFYT
;
A
#
# COMPACT_ATOMS: atom_id res chain seq x y z
N MET A 1 -0.06 26.30 3.37
CA MET A 1 -1.50 26.32 3.03
C MET A 1 -1.86 25.34 1.93
N GLU A 2 -1.32 25.43 0.70
CA GLU A 2 -1.67 24.43 -0.34
C GLU A 2 -1.14 23.03 -0.03
N ALA A 3 0.10 22.91 0.45
CA ALA A 3 0.66 21.63 0.89
C ALA A 3 -0.20 20.97 1.99
N ASP A 4 -0.74 21.77 2.92
CA ASP A 4 -1.63 21.29 3.99
C ASP A 4 -2.97 20.78 3.43
N ALA A 5 -3.49 21.44 2.38
CA ALA A 5 -4.71 21.02 1.70
C ALA A 5 -4.53 19.69 0.97
N GLN A 6 -3.40 19.52 0.26
CA GLN A 6 -3.06 18.27 -0.42
C GLN A 6 -2.78 17.13 0.59
N ALA A 7 -2.15 17.43 1.71
CA ALA A 7 -1.96 16.46 2.79
C ALA A 7 -3.30 15.99 3.37
N ALA A 8 -4.24 16.91 3.62
CA ALA A 8 -5.59 16.57 4.09
C ALA A 8 -6.36 15.74 3.05
N GLU A 9 -6.25 16.08 1.77
CA GLU A 9 -6.83 15.33 0.65
C GLU A 9 -6.31 13.89 0.59
N SER A 10 -4.99 13.69 0.70
CA SER A 10 -4.41 12.34 0.71
C SER A 10 -4.85 11.48 1.91
N LYS A 11 -5.23 12.13 3.02
CA LYS A 11 -5.75 11.44 4.21
C LYS A 11 -7.18 10.99 4.04
N VAL A 12 -7.98 11.65 3.19
CA VAL A 12 -9.37 11.22 2.90
C VAL A 12 -9.41 9.78 2.47
N ASP A 13 -8.52 9.39 1.54
CA ASP A 13 -8.50 8.03 0.98
C ASP A 13 -7.86 7.00 1.92
N LYS A 14 -6.93 7.44 2.77
CA LYS A 14 -6.18 6.57 3.69
C LYS A 14 -6.89 6.37 5.04
N SER A 15 -7.87 7.20 5.38
CA SER A 15 -8.54 7.16 6.68
C SER A 15 -9.27 5.83 6.89
N PRO A 16 -9.05 5.13 8.01
CA PRO A 16 -9.66 3.82 8.27
C PRO A 16 -11.17 3.90 8.49
N THR A 17 -11.68 5.04 8.98
CA THR A 17 -13.11 5.22 9.31
C THR A 17 -13.79 6.24 8.41
N LYS A 18 -15.09 6.02 8.16
CA LYS A 18 -15.96 6.93 7.39
C LYS A 18 -15.96 8.35 7.97
N GLU A 19 -16.06 8.47 9.29
CA GLU A 19 -16.11 9.77 9.96
C GLU A 19 -14.79 10.54 9.80
N GLU A 20 -13.67 9.85 9.90
CA GLU A 20 -12.35 10.47 9.75
C GLU A 20 -12.09 10.89 8.29
N ALA A 21 -12.49 10.06 7.33
CA ALA A 21 -12.45 10.40 5.91
C ALA A 21 -13.30 11.66 5.62
N LEU A 22 -14.51 11.73 6.18
CA LEU A 22 -15.41 12.88 6.02
C LEU A 22 -14.82 14.16 6.65
N LYS A 23 -14.28 14.07 7.88
CA LYS A 23 -13.62 15.20 8.56
C LYS A 23 -12.42 15.70 7.75
N ASN A 24 -11.61 14.79 7.20
CA ASN A 24 -10.46 15.15 6.36
C ASN A 24 -10.90 15.81 5.04
N ALA A 25 -12.00 15.36 4.43
CA ALA A 25 -12.53 15.93 3.19
C ALA A 25 -13.05 17.36 3.40
N ILE A 26 -13.79 17.58 4.50
CA ILE A 26 -14.27 18.91 4.90
C ILE A 26 -13.09 19.83 5.17
N ARG A 27 -12.10 19.38 5.95
CA ARG A 27 -10.88 20.16 6.24
C ARG A 27 -10.11 20.53 4.98
N ALA A 28 -9.97 19.61 4.02
CA ALA A 28 -9.34 19.90 2.74
C ALA A 28 -10.12 20.97 1.97
N ALA A 29 -11.44 20.87 1.90
CA ALA A 29 -12.30 21.85 1.23
C ALA A 29 -12.18 23.26 1.85
N GLU A 30 -12.16 23.35 3.19
CA GLU A 30 -11.96 24.61 3.91
C GLU A 30 -10.61 25.25 3.61
N LEU A 31 -9.54 24.45 3.53
CA LEU A 31 -8.20 24.93 3.19
C LEU A 31 -8.17 25.48 1.77
N TYR A 32 -8.73 24.75 0.78
CA TYR A 32 -8.82 25.26 -0.59
C TYR A 32 -9.72 26.51 -0.69
N MET A 33 -10.77 26.63 0.11
CA MET A 33 -11.58 27.85 0.18
C MET A 33 -10.79 29.05 0.72
N LYS A 34 -9.95 28.85 1.75
CA LYS A 34 -9.06 29.89 2.29
C LYS A 34 -8.02 30.31 1.25
N ILE A 35 -7.40 29.35 0.58
CA ILE A 35 -6.43 29.62 -0.49
C ILE A 35 -7.09 30.42 -1.62
N THR A 36 -8.31 30.08 -2.03
CA THR A 36 -9.02 30.81 -3.09
C THR A 36 -9.28 32.29 -2.74
N LYS A 37 -9.46 32.58 -1.44
CA LYS A 37 -9.63 33.97 -0.95
C LYS A 37 -8.31 34.74 -1.00
N LEU A 38 -7.17 34.06 -0.84
CA LEU A 38 -5.83 34.66 -0.80
C LEU A 38 -5.12 34.66 -2.17
N ALA A 39 -5.58 33.85 -3.13
CA ALA A 39 -4.95 33.72 -4.43
C ALA A 39 -5.09 35.00 -5.25
N SER A 40 -3.97 35.45 -5.83
CA SER A 40 -3.87 36.71 -6.58
C SER A 40 -4.25 36.56 -8.06
N SER A 41 -4.14 35.35 -8.61
CA SER A 41 -4.42 35.05 -10.02
C SER A 41 -5.82 34.44 -10.20
N ASP A 42 -6.57 34.91 -11.19
CA ASP A 42 -7.90 34.38 -11.52
C ASP A 42 -7.86 32.91 -12.00
N ALA A 43 -6.77 32.52 -12.68
CA ALA A 43 -6.54 31.14 -13.10
C ALA A 43 -6.38 30.19 -11.90
N GLU A 44 -5.63 30.62 -10.87
CA GLU A 44 -5.46 29.85 -9.64
C GLU A 44 -6.76 29.76 -8.84
N ARG A 45 -7.53 30.85 -8.77
CA ARG A 45 -8.84 30.87 -8.11
C ARG A 45 -9.79 29.88 -8.75
N THR A 46 -9.84 29.84 -10.08
CA THR A 46 -10.65 28.89 -10.83
C THR A 46 -10.23 27.45 -10.54
N ARG A 47 -8.91 27.17 -10.53
CA ARG A 47 -8.37 25.85 -10.17
C ARG A 47 -8.80 25.43 -8.77
N PHE A 48 -8.62 26.29 -7.76
CA PHE A 48 -8.96 25.97 -6.38
C PHE A 48 -10.46 25.83 -6.16
N ARG A 49 -11.30 26.60 -6.86
CA ARG A 49 -12.76 26.38 -6.88
C ARG A 49 -13.13 25.02 -7.46
N GLY A 50 -12.49 24.61 -8.56
CA GLY A 50 -12.66 23.27 -9.12
C GLY A 50 -12.36 22.17 -8.09
N LYS A 51 -11.21 22.28 -7.41
CA LYS A 51 -10.85 21.33 -6.33
C LYS A 51 -11.83 21.33 -5.15
N CYS A 52 -12.29 22.50 -4.69
CA CYS A 52 -13.32 22.57 -3.65
C CYS A 52 -14.59 21.81 -4.05
N LYS A 53 -15.04 21.97 -5.30
CA LYS A 53 -16.24 21.28 -5.81
C LYS A 53 -16.04 19.77 -5.82
N GLN A 54 -14.88 19.29 -6.26
CA GLN A 54 -14.53 17.87 -6.25
C GLN A 54 -14.55 17.28 -4.83
N LEU A 55 -13.96 17.99 -3.86
CA LEU A 55 -13.93 17.55 -2.46
C LEU A 55 -15.31 17.52 -1.81
N LEU A 56 -16.19 18.46 -2.16
CA LEU A 56 -17.58 18.46 -1.70
C LEU A 56 -18.36 17.28 -2.28
N SER A 57 -18.20 16.98 -3.57
CA SER A 57 -18.78 15.79 -4.19
C SER A 57 -18.28 14.51 -3.51
N LYS A 58 -16.97 14.40 -3.28
CA LYS A 58 -16.36 13.27 -2.57
C LYS A 58 -16.89 13.13 -1.13
N ALA A 59 -17.07 14.24 -0.41
CA ALA A 59 -17.64 14.23 0.93
C ALA A 59 -19.10 13.72 0.92
N GLU A 60 -19.89 14.09 -0.08
CA GLU A 60 -21.26 13.59 -0.25
C GLU A 60 -21.26 12.09 -0.59
N GLU A 61 -20.38 11.63 -1.48
CA GLU A 61 -20.20 10.21 -1.79
C GLU A 61 -19.83 9.38 -0.54
N ILE A 62 -18.88 9.87 0.27
CA ILE A 62 -18.49 9.25 1.55
C ILE A 62 -19.71 9.16 2.47
N LYS A 63 -20.51 10.23 2.54
CA LYS A 63 -21.70 10.30 3.40
C LYS A 63 -22.77 9.31 2.95
N GLN A 64 -23.01 9.16 1.65
CA GLN A 64 -24.00 8.24 1.08
C GLN A 64 -23.54 6.78 1.10
N ALA A 65 -22.22 6.51 1.10
CA ALA A 65 -21.68 5.15 1.15
C ALA A 65 -22.09 4.42 2.44
N SER A 66 -22.72 3.25 2.31
CA SER A 66 -23.14 2.43 3.45
C SER A 66 -21.96 1.76 4.16
N GLN A 67 -20.91 1.42 3.40
CA GLN A 67 -19.66 0.85 3.89
C GLN A 67 -18.49 1.69 3.36
N TRP A 68 -17.60 2.11 4.25
CA TRP A 68 -16.42 2.87 3.88
C TRP A 68 -15.24 1.91 3.66
N THR A 69 -14.72 1.88 2.44
CA THR A 69 -13.51 1.13 2.11
C THR A 69 -12.37 2.11 1.88
N PRO A 70 -11.40 2.23 2.82
CA PRO A 70 -10.25 3.07 2.58
C PRO A 70 -9.53 2.61 1.31
N SER A 71 -9.12 3.58 0.49
CA SER A 71 -8.17 3.35 -0.61
C SER A 71 -6.77 3.21 0.01
N VAL A 72 -6.59 2.19 0.83
CA VAL A 72 -5.25 1.67 1.10
C VAL A 72 -4.80 1.15 -0.26
N SER A 73 -3.80 1.81 -0.84
CA SER A 73 -3.17 1.28 -2.03
C SER A 73 -2.85 -0.18 -1.76
N LYS A 74 -3.38 -1.10 -2.58
CA LYS A 74 -3.05 -2.54 -2.53
C LYS A 74 -1.57 -2.78 -2.94
N GLU A 75 -0.69 -1.84 -2.65
CA GLU A 75 0.72 -1.83 -3.00
C GLU A 75 1.52 -2.88 -2.21
N VAL A 76 0.94 -3.50 -1.16
CA VAL A 76 1.71 -4.36 -0.23
C VAL A 76 1.37 -5.86 -0.32
N LEU A 77 0.43 -6.29 -1.19
CA LEU A 77 0.08 -7.71 -1.31
C LEU A 77 0.06 -8.21 -2.77
N LEU A 78 0.88 -7.63 -3.64
CA LEU A 78 1.12 -8.23 -4.95
C LEU A 78 2.06 -9.42 -4.78
N LYS A 79 1.50 -10.63 -4.84
CA LYS A 79 2.30 -11.87 -4.90
C LYS A 79 3.19 -11.82 -6.14
N ALA A 80 4.48 -12.13 -5.97
CA ALA A 80 5.40 -12.21 -7.10
C ALA A 80 4.86 -13.18 -8.17
N PRO A 81 4.98 -12.86 -9.46
CA PRO A 81 4.50 -13.74 -10.52
C PRO A 81 5.29 -15.04 -10.50
N LEU A 82 4.59 -16.17 -10.31
CA LEU A 82 5.19 -17.50 -10.41
C LEU A 82 5.14 -17.96 -11.87
N SER A 83 6.27 -18.48 -12.37
CA SER A 83 6.31 -19.09 -13.70
C SER A 83 5.49 -20.39 -13.70
N GLY A 84 4.46 -20.47 -14.55
CA GLY A 84 3.66 -21.68 -14.74
C GLY A 84 4.26 -22.70 -15.71
N ARG A 85 5.47 -22.44 -16.23
CA ARG A 85 6.15 -23.33 -17.18
C ARG A 85 6.55 -24.63 -16.48
N GLN A 86 6.26 -25.76 -17.12
CA GLN A 86 6.74 -27.07 -16.67
C GLN A 86 8.25 -27.17 -16.87
N ILE A 87 8.98 -27.55 -15.80
CA ILE A 87 10.42 -27.76 -15.82
C ILE A 87 10.70 -29.07 -16.58
N SER A 88 11.60 -29.02 -17.56
CA SER A 88 12.00 -30.22 -18.32
C SER A 88 12.92 -31.12 -17.49
N ARG A 89 13.02 -32.40 -17.87
CA ARG A 89 13.88 -33.37 -17.17
C ARG A 89 15.35 -32.95 -17.13
N ARG A 90 15.84 -32.23 -18.15
CA ARG A 90 17.22 -31.69 -18.15
C ARG A 90 17.38 -30.58 -17.12
N GLU A 91 16.41 -29.68 -17.02
CA GLU A 91 16.42 -28.59 -16.03
C GLU A 91 16.28 -29.14 -14.60
N GLU A 92 15.47 -30.18 -14.40
CA GLU A 92 15.36 -30.88 -13.11
C GLU A 92 16.71 -31.48 -12.66
N VAL A 93 17.44 -32.13 -13.58
CA VAL A 93 18.79 -32.65 -13.29
C VAL A 93 19.75 -31.52 -12.92
N ILE A 94 19.71 -30.39 -13.63
CA ILE A 94 20.55 -29.22 -13.31
C ILE A 94 20.27 -28.71 -11.90
N LEU A 95 18.99 -28.58 -11.51
CA LEU A 95 18.60 -28.15 -10.17
C LEU A 95 19.05 -29.16 -9.10
N LEU A 96 18.92 -30.46 -9.36
CA LEU A 96 19.32 -31.52 -8.44
C LEU A 96 20.84 -31.58 -8.24
N GLU A 97 21.63 -31.44 -9.31
CA GLU A 97 23.10 -31.39 -9.18
C GLU A 97 23.54 -30.15 -8.40
N GLY A 98 22.95 -28.98 -8.70
CA GLY A 98 23.22 -27.73 -7.97
C GLY A 98 22.80 -27.77 -6.50
N SER A 99 21.86 -28.65 -6.13
CA SER A 99 21.41 -28.85 -4.75
C SER A 99 22.45 -29.54 -3.85
N LYS A 100 23.51 -30.12 -4.41
CA LYS A 100 24.51 -30.89 -3.65
C LYS A 100 25.78 -30.07 -3.44
N LEU A 101 26.12 -29.80 -2.18
CA LEU A 101 27.30 -29.01 -1.81
C LEU A 101 28.09 -29.75 -0.72
N HIS A 102 29.38 -30.00 -0.95
CA HIS A 102 30.29 -30.63 0.03
C HIS A 102 29.76 -31.94 0.65
N GLY A 103 29.01 -32.74 -0.12
CA GLY A 103 28.39 -33.98 0.36
C GLY A 103 27.03 -33.79 1.05
N PHE A 104 26.64 -32.55 1.35
CA PHE A 104 25.31 -32.19 1.85
C PHE A 104 24.33 -31.97 0.69
N LYS A 105 23.05 -32.22 0.95
CA LYS A 105 21.95 -32.08 -0.03
C LYS A 105 20.99 -30.99 0.44
N PHE A 106 20.69 -30.03 -0.43
CA PHE A 106 19.83 -28.86 -0.19
C PHE A 106 18.71 -28.83 -1.23
N PRO A 107 17.67 -29.68 -1.06
CA PRO A 107 16.62 -29.82 -2.06
C PRO A 107 15.93 -28.48 -2.36
N PRO A 108 15.41 -28.28 -3.59
CA PRO A 108 14.65 -27.10 -3.93
C PRO A 108 13.47 -26.87 -2.97
N TRP A 109 13.18 -25.60 -2.68
CA TRP A 109 12.04 -25.22 -1.86
C TRP A 109 10.73 -25.50 -2.60
N THR A 110 9.89 -26.36 -2.04
CA THR A 110 8.54 -26.63 -2.58
C THR A 110 7.51 -25.60 -2.10
N ASN A 111 7.72 -25.08 -0.89
CA ASN A 111 6.89 -24.06 -0.24
C ASN A 111 7.79 -23.16 0.59
N GLU A 112 7.30 -21.98 0.97
CA GLU A 112 7.98 -21.11 1.93
C GLU A 112 8.08 -21.82 3.30
N PRO A 113 9.23 -21.70 4.00
CA PRO A 113 9.36 -22.21 5.36
C PRO A 113 8.38 -21.50 6.28
N ASP A 114 7.94 -22.19 7.33
CA ASP A 114 7.22 -21.51 8.40
C ASP A 114 8.16 -20.58 9.16
N ASN A 115 7.66 -19.41 9.56
CA ASN A 115 8.47 -18.41 10.27
C ASN A 115 8.97 -18.93 11.62
N SER A 116 8.22 -19.84 12.25
CA SER A 116 8.59 -20.45 13.53
C SER A 116 9.89 -21.25 13.48
N LEU A 117 10.32 -21.72 12.30
CA LEU A 117 11.59 -22.43 12.11
C LEU A 117 12.81 -21.54 12.35
N PHE A 118 12.65 -20.21 12.28
CA PHE A 118 13.72 -19.24 12.47
C PHE A 118 13.65 -18.55 13.84
N ASP A 119 12.66 -18.89 14.67
CA ASP A 119 12.59 -18.38 16.02
C ASP A 119 13.67 -19.05 16.88
N ASN A 120 14.43 -18.26 17.64
CA ASN A 120 15.44 -18.79 18.55
C ASN A 120 14.74 -19.49 19.71
N ASN A 121 14.89 -20.81 19.80
CA ASN A 121 14.43 -21.56 20.95
C ASN A 121 15.30 -21.15 22.16
N PRO A 122 14.73 -20.61 23.25
CA PRO A 122 15.52 -20.03 24.35
C PRO A 122 16.46 -21.02 25.06
N ASP A 123 16.24 -22.33 24.88
CA ASP A 123 17.01 -23.41 25.50
C ASP A 123 18.08 -24.04 24.56
N GLU A 124 18.17 -23.62 23.29
CA GLU A 124 19.18 -24.13 22.34
C GLU A 124 20.22 -23.06 21.98
N THR A 125 21.49 -23.48 21.90
CA THR A 125 22.59 -22.61 21.46
C THR A 125 22.35 -22.15 20.02
N PRO A 126 22.42 -20.85 19.72
CA PRO A 126 22.16 -20.35 18.37
C PRO A 126 23.19 -20.90 17.37
N PHE A 127 22.73 -21.22 16.16
CA PHE A 127 23.56 -21.74 15.06
C PHE A 127 24.46 -20.68 14.41
N TYR A 128 24.47 -19.45 14.94
CA TYR A 128 25.18 -18.29 14.41
C TYR A 128 25.72 -17.44 15.57
N THR A 129 26.80 -16.70 15.30
CA THR A 129 27.48 -15.79 16.24
C THR A 129 27.08 -14.35 15.99
#